data_AF-A0A087RPT2-F1
#
_entry.id   AF-A0A087RPT2-F1
#
_cell.length_a   1.000
_cell.length_b   1.000
_cell.length_c   1.000
_cell.angle_alpha   90.00
_cell.angle_beta   90.00
_cell.angle_gamma   90.00
#
_symmetry.space_group_name_H-M   'P 1'
#
loop_
_entity.id
_entity.type
_entity.pdbx_description
1 polymer ?
#
loop_
_entity_poly.entity_id
_entity_poly.type
_entity_poly.pdbx_seq_one_letter_code
_entity_poly.pdbx_strand_id
1 'polypeptide(L)'
;MITVKLVGGAKKSFSTNKLEIEKSDITIAELIDLLLQLKPDDSPKLDTENVLVAVNGVDSSVMDGKSTVIKNNDVVSIIPVIHGGASKKMLYKVSSKQIQIVQIKGQKSIDVKFLDELRKKYPKTILQAVSSEFVLNGSHLKKILSLSLESQKNDVLLSNKLETDILMRFALTKQISAAIESVGIKPKTDFILVAIGNKTNLDSLYKELSSQCVSLFSKNNESFLKKSFKISKKQLDSVYSKTPLEDILVEKAAVLL
;
A
#
# COMPACT_ATOMS: atom_id res chain seq x y z
N MET A 1 -13.96 33.81 20.17
CA MET A 1 -14.12 32.99 18.97
C MET A 1 -12.76 32.61 18.41
N ILE A 2 -12.49 31.31 18.40
CA ILE A 2 -11.33 30.69 17.75
C ILE A 2 -11.80 30.14 16.40
N THR A 3 -11.01 30.32 15.35
CA THR A 3 -11.28 29.72 14.04
C THR A 3 -10.43 28.48 13.85
N VAL A 4 -11.04 27.31 13.70
CA VAL A 4 -10.33 26.06 13.41
C VAL A 4 -10.42 25.75 11.92
N LYS A 5 -9.29 25.73 11.21
CA LYS A 5 -9.16 25.28 9.83
C LYS A 5 -8.85 23.79 9.78
N LEU A 6 -9.65 23.02 9.07
CA LEU A 6 -9.51 21.58 8.93
C LEU A 6 -8.93 21.22 7.57
N VAL A 7 -7.81 20.48 7.56
CA VAL A 7 -7.09 20.12 6.33
C VAL A 7 -7.11 18.60 6.13
N GLY A 8 -7.08 18.16 4.86
CA GLY A 8 -6.85 16.75 4.50
C GLY A 8 -7.85 15.78 5.12
N GLY A 9 -7.35 14.81 5.89
CA GLY A 9 -8.17 13.82 6.60
C GLY A 9 -9.14 14.44 7.61
N ALA A 10 -8.75 15.53 8.29
CA ALA A 10 -9.60 16.20 9.27
C ALA A 10 -10.83 16.82 8.62
N LYS A 11 -10.73 17.36 7.40
CA LYS A 11 -11.89 17.86 6.63
C LYS A 11 -12.94 16.76 6.40
N LYS A 12 -12.51 15.51 6.25
CA LYS A 12 -13.43 14.36 6.08
C LYS A 12 -14.11 13.96 7.39
N SER A 13 -13.44 14.14 8.53
CA SER A 13 -14.00 13.85 9.85
C SER A 13 -15.11 14.82 10.27
N PHE A 14 -15.13 16.06 9.76
CA PHE A 14 -16.16 17.04 10.14
C PHE A 14 -17.05 17.49 8.98
N SER A 15 -16.81 16.99 7.76
CA SER A 15 -17.52 17.39 6.54
C SER A 15 -17.50 18.91 6.26
N THR A 16 -16.57 19.64 6.88
CA THR A 16 -16.37 21.09 6.73
C THR A 16 -14.87 21.40 6.70
N ASN A 17 -14.49 22.50 6.06
CA ASN A 17 -13.13 23.02 6.05
C ASN A 17 -12.84 23.97 7.23
N LYS A 18 -13.87 24.42 7.96
CA LYS A 18 -13.72 25.30 9.10
C LYS A 18 -14.75 25.03 10.20
N LEU A 19 -14.36 25.29 11.44
CA LEU A 19 -15.24 25.35 12.60
C LEU A 19 -14.98 26.66 13.36
N GLU A 20 -16.03 27.23 13.91
CA GLU A 20 -15.95 28.40 14.78
C GLU A 20 -16.27 27.94 16.21
N ILE A 21 -15.34 28.21 17.13
CA ILE A 21 -15.45 27.75 18.52
C ILE A 21 -15.59 28.97 19.42
N GLU A 22 -16.72 29.07 20.11
CA GLU A 22 -17.03 30.12 21.09
C GLU A 22 -16.33 29.87 22.44
N LYS A 23 -15.01 29.71 22.40
CA LYS A 23 -14.14 29.68 23.58
C LYS A 23 -12.94 30.63 23.38
N SER A 24 -12.25 30.93 24.46
CA SER A 24 -10.94 31.59 24.49
C SER A 24 -10.11 31.01 25.63
N ASP A 25 -8.80 31.24 25.58
CA ASP A 25 -7.85 30.92 26.65
C ASP A 25 -7.83 29.42 27.01
N ILE A 26 -8.12 28.58 26.00
CA ILE A 26 -8.01 27.12 26.09
C ILE A 26 -6.67 26.67 25.52
N THR A 27 -6.14 25.60 26.05
CA THR A 27 -4.96 24.93 25.51
C THR A 27 -5.29 24.17 24.21
N ILE A 28 -4.25 23.85 23.43
CA ILE A 28 -4.39 22.94 22.28
C ILE A 28 -4.94 21.58 22.70
N ALA A 29 -4.55 21.05 23.86
CA ALA A 29 -5.11 19.80 24.39
C ALA A 29 -6.63 19.88 24.56
N GLU A 30 -7.12 20.94 25.23
CA GLU A 30 -8.56 21.15 25.44
C GLU A 30 -9.30 21.40 24.12
N LEU A 31 -8.68 22.07 23.16
CA LEU A 31 -9.23 22.22 21.82
C LEU A 31 -9.39 20.85 21.13
N ILE A 32 -8.39 19.97 21.22
CA ILE A 32 -8.44 18.63 20.63
C ILE A 32 -9.56 17.80 21.24
N ASP A 33 -9.71 17.83 22.56
CA ASP A 33 -10.79 17.13 23.26
C ASP A 33 -12.17 17.64 22.83
N LEU A 34 -12.32 18.96 22.67
CA LEU A 34 -13.55 19.57 22.16
C LEU A 34 -13.84 19.13 20.71
N LEU A 35 -12.83 19.06 19.85
CA LEU A 35 -13.00 18.57 18.48
C LEU A 35 -13.44 17.11 18.44
N LEU A 36 -12.93 16.26 19.35
CA LEU A 36 -13.38 14.88 19.46
C LEU A 36 -14.86 14.78 19.87
N GLN A 37 -15.32 15.67 20.75
CA GLN A 37 -16.73 15.75 21.17
C GLN A 37 -17.65 16.27 20.06
N LEU A 38 -17.17 17.21 19.22
CA LEU A 38 -17.95 17.80 18.13
C LEU A 38 -17.98 16.94 16.86
N LYS A 39 -17.18 15.87 16.80
CA LYS A 39 -17.09 15.01 15.61
C LYS A 39 -18.39 14.22 15.44
N PRO A 40 -19.01 14.20 14.23
CA PRO A 40 -20.15 13.33 13.94
C PRO A 40 -19.81 11.85 14.13
N ASP A 41 -20.69 11.06 14.74
CA ASP A 41 -20.44 9.64 15.04
C ASP A 41 -20.20 8.78 13.78
N ASP A 42 -20.85 9.12 12.68
CA ASP A 42 -20.81 8.42 11.39
C ASP A 42 -19.63 8.81 10.49
N SER A 43 -18.74 9.67 10.97
CA SER A 43 -17.60 10.19 10.21
C SER A 43 -16.26 9.47 10.53
N PRO A 44 -15.29 9.49 9.60
CA PRO A 44 -13.95 8.93 9.83
C PRO A 44 -13.30 9.46 11.11
N LYS A 45 -12.64 8.59 11.88
CA LYS A 45 -11.93 8.96 13.11
C LYS A 45 -10.85 10.02 12.83
N LEU A 46 -10.81 11.08 13.63
CA LEU A 46 -9.68 12.00 13.71
C LEU A 46 -8.59 11.35 14.57
N ASP A 47 -7.40 11.13 14.01
CA ASP A 47 -6.26 10.60 14.73
C ASP A 47 -5.48 11.74 15.40
N THR A 48 -5.84 12.05 16.64
CA THR A 48 -5.32 13.21 17.39
C THR A 48 -3.86 13.08 17.83
N GLU A 49 -3.32 11.86 17.82
CA GLU A 49 -1.90 11.63 18.10
C GLU A 49 -1.01 11.94 16.89
N ASN A 50 -1.58 11.94 15.68
CA ASN A 50 -0.88 12.16 14.43
C ASN A 50 -1.40 13.42 13.72
N VAL A 51 -1.42 14.53 14.44
CA VAL A 51 -1.83 15.84 13.93
C VAL A 51 -0.76 16.87 14.26
N LEU A 52 -0.38 17.64 13.24
CA LEU A 52 0.35 18.88 13.37
C LEU A 52 -0.69 19.99 13.59
N VAL A 53 -0.49 20.78 14.64
CA VAL A 53 -1.37 21.90 14.96
C VAL A 53 -0.59 23.18 14.71
N ALA A 54 -1.13 24.09 13.90
CA ALA A 54 -0.51 25.39 13.66
C ALA A 54 -1.40 26.51 14.19
N VAL A 55 -0.88 27.37 15.06
CA VAL A 55 -1.56 28.56 15.58
C VAL A 55 -1.06 29.78 14.82
N ASN A 56 -1.96 30.48 14.12
CA ASN A 56 -1.64 31.63 13.26
C ASN A 56 -0.52 31.35 12.25
N GLY A 57 -0.43 30.10 11.77
CA GLY A 57 0.58 29.65 10.81
C GLY A 57 1.90 29.16 11.42
N VAL A 58 2.06 29.22 12.75
CA VAL A 58 3.25 28.70 13.46
C VAL A 58 2.93 27.32 14.03
N ASP A 59 3.79 26.34 13.80
CA ASP A 59 3.67 24.99 14.36
C ASP A 59 3.70 25.03 15.89
N SER A 60 2.75 24.39 16.56
CA SER A 60 2.67 24.38 18.02
C SER A 60 3.87 23.68 18.67
N SER A 61 4.55 22.78 17.96
CA SER A 61 5.75 22.10 18.46
C SER A 61 6.94 23.04 18.68
N VAL A 62 6.97 24.21 18.03
CA VAL A 62 7.97 25.26 18.29
C VAL A 62 7.50 26.28 19.34
N MET A 63 6.30 26.11 19.87
CA MET A 63 5.74 26.85 21.00
C MET A 63 5.75 25.92 22.24
N ASP A 64 4.67 25.89 23.01
CA ASP A 64 4.51 25.01 24.19
C ASP A 64 3.81 23.68 23.85
N GLY A 65 3.82 23.28 22.58
CA GLY A 65 3.17 22.05 22.11
C GLY A 65 1.68 22.03 22.46
N LYS A 66 1.20 20.92 23.03
CA LYS A 66 -0.21 20.75 23.47
C LYS A 66 -0.62 21.73 24.58
N SER A 67 0.33 22.33 25.30
CA SER A 67 0.07 23.30 26.38
C SER A 67 -0.06 24.75 25.87
N THR A 68 0.16 25.00 24.58
CA THR A 68 0.00 26.33 23.97
C THR A 68 -1.43 26.83 24.20
N VAL A 69 -1.57 28.01 24.81
CA VAL A 69 -2.85 28.67 25.07
C VAL A 69 -3.31 29.43 23.82
N ILE A 70 -4.48 29.07 23.32
CA ILE A 70 -5.13 29.66 22.16
C ILE A 70 -6.02 30.82 22.62
N LYS A 71 -5.78 32.00 22.06
CA LYS A 71 -6.49 33.23 22.43
C LYS A 71 -7.67 33.50 21.50
N ASN A 72 -8.48 34.47 21.93
CA ASN A 72 -9.56 34.98 21.09
C ASN A 72 -9.02 35.50 19.75
N ASN A 73 -9.73 35.21 18.66
CA ASN A 73 -9.38 35.52 17.26
C ASN A 73 -8.21 34.74 16.67
N ASP A 74 -7.63 33.77 17.39
CA ASP A 74 -6.62 32.88 16.81
C ASP A 74 -7.22 32.00 15.71
N VAL A 75 -6.39 31.74 14.71
CA VAL A 75 -6.64 30.77 13.65
C VAL A 75 -5.80 29.54 13.90
N VAL A 76 -6.44 28.43 14.25
CA VAL A 76 -5.78 27.15 14.49
C VAL A 76 -5.99 26.23 13.29
N SER A 77 -4.92 25.68 12.72
CA SER A 77 -5.01 24.71 11.63
C SER A 77 -4.72 23.30 12.16
N ILE A 78 -5.64 22.36 11.89
CA ILE A 78 -5.52 20.94 12.22
C ILE A 78 -5.08 20.20 10.95
N ILE A 79 -3.83 19.75 10.94
CA ILE A 79 -3.17 19.15 9.79
C ILE A 79 -2.81 17.70 10.15
N PRO A 80 -3.59 16.69 9.70
CA PRO A 80 -3.22 15.31 9.92
C PRO A 80 -1.85 15.00 9.34
N VAL A 81 -0.93 14.54 10.19
CA VAL A 81 0.36 14.05 9.76
C VAL A 81 0.14 12.64 9.24
N ILE A 82 0.06 12.54 7.92
CA ILE A 82 0.18 11.26 7.23
C ILE A 82 1.65 10.84 7.25
N HIS A 83 2.06 10.27 8.37
CA HIS A 83 3.20 9.37 8.37
C HIS A 83 2.87 8.26 7.37
N GLY A 84 3.81 7.88 6.51
CA GLY A 84 3.68 6.72 5.64
C GLY A 84 3.65 5.42 6.45
N GLY A 85 2.65 5.24 7.32
CA GLY A 85 2.38 3.99 7.99
C GLY A 85 2.34 2.89 6.93
N ALA A 86 2.90 1.73 7.24
CA ALA A 86 3.06 0.67 6.27
C ALA A 86 1.70 0.29 5.70
N SER A 87 1.44 0.72 4.47
CA SER A 87 0.10 0.64 3.88
C SER A 87 -0.27 -0.83 3.71
N LYS A 88 -1.48 -1.21 4.11
CA LYS A 88 -2.03 -2.55 3.84
C LYS A 88 -2.47 -2.72 2.38
N LYS A 89 -2.54 -1.62 1.63
CA LYS A 89 -3.02 -1.57 0.25
C LYS A 89 -2.20 -0.61 -0.59
N MET A 90 -1.83 -1.03 -1.80
CA MET A 90 -1.28 -0.16 -2.83
C MET A 90 -2.22 -0.17 -4.02
N LEU A 91 -2.57 1.02 -4.49
CA LEU A 91 -3.37 1.22 -5.70
C LEU A 91 -2.54 2.04 -6.68
N TYR A 92 -2.50 1.58 -7.93
CA TYR A 92 -1.92 2.36 -9.00
C TYR A 92 -2.53 1.95 -10.34
N LYS A 93 -2.17 2.69 -11.39
CA LYS A 93 -2.61 2.42 -12.76
C LYS A 93 -1.41 2.17 -13.65
N VAL A 94 -1.59 1.26 -14.60
CA VAL A 94 -0.70 1.10 -15.76
C VAL A 94 -1.60 1.18 -16.98
N SER A 95 -1.38 2.21 -17.81
CA SER A 95 -2.32 2.59 -18.87
C SER A 95 -3.74 2.77 -18.32
N SER A 96 -4.75 2.11 -18.90
CA SER A 96 -6.15 2.16 -18.45
C SER A 96 -6.48 1.15 -17.32
N LYS A 97 -5.57 0.24 -16.98
CA LYS A 97 -5.83 -0.84 -16.01
C LYS A 97 -5.55 -0.37 -14.59
N GLN A 98 -6.53 -0.54 -13.69
CA GLN A 98 -6.33 -0.33 -12.26
C GLN A 98 -5.80 -1.60 -11.61
N ILE A 99 -4.80 -1.42 -10.75
CA ILE A 99 -4.10 -2.50 -10.05
C ILE A 99 -4.22 -2.24 -8.55
N GLN A 100 -4.68 -3.25 -7.82
CA GLN A 100 -4.70 -3.30 -6.37
C GLN A 100 -3.76 -4.38 -5.88
N ILE A 101 -2.90 -4.02 -4.94
CA ILE A 101 -1.94 -4.89 -4.28
C ILE A 101 -2.25 -4.89 -2.79
N VAL A 102 -2.39 -6.09 -2.23
CA VAL A 102 -2.51 -6.31 -0.78
C VAL A 102 -1.61 -7.46 -0.37
N GLN A 103 -1.10 -7.44 0.86
CA GLN A 103 -0.41 -8.58 1.45
C GLN A 103 -1.35 -9.28 2.42
N ILE A 104 -1.54 -10.58 2.22
CA ILE A 104 -2.43 -11.41 3.03
C ILE A 104 -1.56 -12.30 3.92
N LYS A 105 -1.92 -12.36 5.22
CA LYS A 105 -1.25 -13.23 6.18
C LYS A 105 -1.49 -14.69 5.82
N GLY A 106 -0.42 -15.47 5.70
CA GLY A 106 -0.50 -16.90 5.44
C GLY A 106 -1.15 -17.64 6.61
N GLN A 107 -2.07 -18.56 6.30
CA GLN A 107 -2.70 -19.44 7.28
C GLN A 107 -2.59 -20.89 6.82
N LYS A 108 -2.78 -21.84 7.74
CA LYS A 108 -2.76 -23.28 7.40
C LYS A 108 -3.86 -23.65 6.39
N SER A 109 -5.00 -22.94 6.44
CA SER A 109 -6.16 -23.13 5.57
C SER A 109 -6.06 -22.42 4.22
N ILE A 110 -5.08 -21.53 4.01
CA ILE A 110 -4.96 -20.77 2.77
C ILE A 110 -3.95 -21.47 1.85
N ASP A 111 -4.45 -22.01 0.75
CA ASP A 111 -3.68 -22.68 -0.30
C ASP A 111 -4.14 -22.19 -1.69
N VAL A 112 -3.86 -22.96 -2.74
CA VAL A 112 -4.27 -22.62 -4.12
C VAL A 112 -5.79 -22.51 -4.27
N LYS A 113 -6.58 -23.28 -3.50
CA LYS A 113 -8.06 -23.26 -3.59
C LYS A 113 -8.62 -21.91 -3.18
N PHE A 114 -7.99 -21.23 -2.21
CA PHE A 114 -8.36 -19.87 -1.82
C PHE A 114 -8.36 -18.91 -3.02
N LEU A 115 -7.33 -18.99 -3.87
CA LEU A 115 -7.25 -18.14 -5.06
C LEU A 115 -8.32 -18.51 -6.10
N ASP A 116 -8.60 -19.80 -6.26
CA ASP A 116 -9.63 -20.28 -7.18
C ASP A 116 -11.04 -19.88 -6.74
N GLU A 117 -11.33 -19.87 -5.44
CA GLU A 117 -12.59 -19.35 -4.88
C GLU A 117 -12.74 -17.85 -5.13
N LEU A 118 -11.68 -17.06 -4.93
CA LEU A 118 -11.70 -15.63 -5.25
C LEU A 118 -11.94 -15.39 -6.75
N ARG A 119 -11.33 -16.18 -7.64
CA ARG A 119 -11.54 -16.08 -9.09
C ARG A 119 -12.98 -16.39 -9.49
N LYS A 120 -13.60 -17.41 -8.86
CA LYS A 120 -15.03 -17.72 -9.07
C LYS A 120 -15.93 -16.57 -8.63
N LYS A 121 -15.60 -15.93 -7.50
CA LYS A 121 -16.37 -14.80 -6.93
C LYS A 121 -16.19 -13.49 -7.70
N TYR A 122 -14.99 -13.26 -8.25
CA TYR A 122 -14.64 -12.04 -8.98
C TYR A 122 -14.18 -12.33 -10.42
N PRO A 123 -15.04 -12.90 -11.30
CA PRO A 123 -14.64 -13.41 -12.62
C PRO A 123 -14.20 -12.31 -13.61
N LYS A 124 -14.55 -11.04 -13.33
CA LYS A 124 -14.15 -9.87 -14.14
C LYS A 124 -12.86 -9.22 -13.64
N THR A 125 -12.23 -9.79 -12.62
CA THR A 125 -10.98 -9.30 -12.03
C THR A 125 -9.90 -10.35 -12.28
N ILE A 126 -8.80 -9.93 -12.90
CA ILE A 126 -7.61 -10.76 -13.04
C ILE A 126 -6.97 -10.87 -11.65
N LEU A 127 -6.81 -12.09 -11.16
CA LEU A 127 -6.25 -12.37 -9.84
C LEU A 127 -5.05 -13.30 -9.94
N GLN A 128 -3.93 -12.83 -9.44
CA GLN A 128 -2.72 -13.62 -9.26
C GLN A 128 -2.17 -13.43 -7.86
N ALA A 129 -1.64 -14.49 -7.28
CA ALA A 129 -0.95 -14.43 -6.00
C ALA A 129 0.50 -14.88 -6.14
N VAL A 130 1.37 -14.23 -5.38
CA VAL A 130 2.81 -14.43 -5.39
C VAL A 130 3.28 -14.47 -3.95
N SER A 131 4.06 -15.47 -3.57
CA SER A 131 4.68 -15.52 -2.23
C SER A 131 5.41 -14.21 -1.95
N SER A 132 5.15 -13.64 -0.78
CA SER A 132 5.71 -12.33 -0.42
C SER A 132 7.24 -12.36 -0.34
N GLU A 133 7.84 -13.53 -0.10
CA GLU A 133 9.29 -13.75 -0.08
C GLU A 133 9.96 -13.45 -1.43
N PHE A 134 9.20 -13.56 -2.53
CA PHE A 134 9.68 -13.29 -3.89
C PHE A 134 9.44 -11.84 -4.34
N VAL A 135 8.99 -10.97 -3.44
CA VAL A 135 8.78 -9.55 -3.73
C VAL A 135 9.75 -8.73 -2.88
N LEU A 136 10.71 -8.07 -3.55
CA LEU A 136 11.71 -7.22 -2.89
C LEU A 136 11.08 -5.97 -2.24
N ASN A 137 10.32 -5.20 -3.01
CA ASN A 137 9.66 -3.97 -2.56
C ASN A 137 8.57 -3.55 -3.59
N GLY A 138 7.92 -2.42 -3.35
CA GLY A 138 6.88 -1.89 -4.25
C GLY A 138 7.38 -1.46 -5.63
N SER A 139 8.63 -1.02 -5.78
CA SER A 139 9.23 -0.66 -7.07
C SER A 139 9.49 -1.90 -7.93
N HIS A 140 10.15 -2.92 -7.36
CA HIS A 140 10.32 -4.24 -7.98
C HIS A 140 8.97 -4.81 -8.46
N LEU A 141 7.96 -4.83 -7.60
CA LEU A 141 6.62 -5.31 -7.97
C LEU A 141 6.03 -4.54 -9.16
N LYS A 142 6.10 -3.20 -9.14
CA LYS A 142 5.57 -2.37 -10.22
C LYS A 142 6.30 -2.62 -11.54
N LYS A 143 7.63 -2.78 -11.51
CA LYS A 143 8.43 -3.09 -12.71
C LYS A 143 8.03 -4.44 -13.31
N ILE A 144 7.93 -5.50 -12.50
CA ILE A 144 7.48 -6.82 -12.97
C ILE A 144 6.07 -6.78 -13.55
N LEU A 145 5.12 -6.14 -12.88
CA LEU A 145 3.74 -6.04 -13.39
C LEU A 145 3.67 -5.20 -14.67
N SER A 146 4.50 -4.16 -14.79
CA SER A 146 4.61 -3.37 -16.03
C SER A 146 5.14 -4.21 -17.19
N LEU A 147 6.14 -5.07 -16.96
CA LEU A 147 6.65 -6.00 -17.97
C LEU A 147 5.56 -6.94 -18.49
N SER A 148 4.78 -7.56 -17.60
CA SER A 148 3.67 -8.44 -17.99
C SER A 148 2.58 -7.70 -18.78
N LEU A 149 2.23 -6.50 -18.35
CA LEU A 149 1.19 -5.70 -19.01
C LEU A 149 1.62 -5.19 -20.39
N GLU A 150 2.87 -4.76 -20.53
CA GLU A 150 3.40 -4.37 -21.83
C GLU A 150 3.58 -5.58 -22.74
N SER A 151 3.99 -6.74 -22.20
CA SER A 151 4.08 -7.98 -22.97
C SER A 151 2.72 -8.45 -23.47
N GLN A 152 1.66 -8.30 -22.67
CA GLN A 152 0.28 -8.56 -23.12
C GLN A 152 -0.13 -7.62 -24.26
N LYS A 153 0.21 -6.34 -24.16
CA LYS A 153 -0.14 -5.33 -25.17
C LYS A 153 0.56 -5.61 -26.51
N ASN A 154 1.77 -6.17 -26.47
CA ASN A 154 2.57 -6.48 -27.65
C ASN A 154 2.49 -7.96 -28.08
N ASP A 155 1.56 -8.74 -27.53
CA ASP A 155 1.35 -10.16 -27.84
C ASP A 155 2.61 -11.05 -27.68
N VAL A 156 3.40 -10.76 -26.66
CA VAL A 156 4.65 -11.48 -26.31
C VAL A 156 4.62 -11.99 -24.87
N LEU A 157 3.46 -12.46 -24.39
CA LEU A 157 3.40 -13.09 -23.08
C LEU A 157 4.20 -14.40 -23.06
N LEU A 158 4.81 -14.72 -21.92
CA LEU A 158 5.45 -16.01 -21.68
C LEU A 158 4.45 -17.18 -21.63
N SER A 159 3.16 -16.86 -21.48
CA SER A 159 2.06 -17.82 -21.43
C SER A 159 0.76 -17.19 -21.95
N ASN A 160 -0.22 -18.00 -22.30
CA ASN A 160 -1.51 -17.51 -22.84
C ASN A 160 -2.35 -16.66 -21.86
N LYS A 161 -1.95 -16.56 -20.59
CA LYS A 161 -2.68 -15.85 -19.53
C LYS A 161 -1.80 -14.85 -18.82
N LEU A 162 -2.30 -13.63 -18.61
CA LEU A 162 -1.57 -12.58 -17.91
C LEU A 162 -1.19 -13.00 -16.48
N GLU A 163 -2.07 -13.70 -15.78
CA GLU A 163 -1.84 -14.18 -14.41
C GLU A 163 -0.62 -15.12 -14.35
N THR A 164 -0.51 -16.02 -15.32
CA THR A 164 0.57 -17.00 -15.40
C THR A 164 1.88 -16.33 -15.84
N ASP A 165 1.84 -15.37 -16.77
CA ASP A 165 3.02 -14.56 -17.14
C ASP A 165 3.56 -13.78 -15.93
N ILE A 166 2.70 -13.13 -15.14
CA ILE A 166 3.09 -12.44 -13.89
C ILE A 166 3.83 -13.41 -12.96
N LEU A 167 3.28 -14.60 -12.72
CA LEU A 167 3.88 -15.60 -11.84
C LEU A 167 5.26 -16.05 -12.35
N MET A 168 5.37 -16.32 -13.65
CA MET A 168 6.62 -16.73 -14.30
C MET A 168 7.72 -15.66 -14.21
N ARG A 169 7.35 -14.38 -14.35
CA ARG A 169 8.29 -13.26 -14.20
C ARG A 169 8.78 -13.08 -12.77
N PHE A 170 7.95 -13.27 -11.76
CA PHE A 170 8.44 -13.30 -10.38
C PHE A 170 9.31 -14.53 -10.10
N ALA A 171 9.06 -15.65 -10.77
CA ALA A 171 9.82 -16.88 -10.62
C ALA A 171 11.11 -16.95 -11.46
N LEU A 172 11.34 -15.98 -12.35
CA LEU A 172 12.49 -15.95 -13.27
C LEU A 172 12.66 -17.25 -14.08
N THR A 173 11.55 -17.81 -14.58
CA THR A 173 11.54 -19.08 -15.32
C THR A 173 10.52 -19.11 -16.45
N LYS A 174 10.84 -19.86 -17.52
CA LYS A 174 9.91 -20.21 -18.61
C LYS A 174 9.01 -21.41 -18.27
N GLN A 175 9.24 -22.09 -17.15
CA GLN A 175 8.50 -23.29 -16.76
C GLN A 175 7.37 -22.96 -15.78
N ILE A 176 6.12 -23.15 -16.22
CA ILE A 176 4.92 -22.83 -15.41
C ILE A 176 4.89 -23.64 -14.11
N SER A 177 5.19 -24.94 -14.15
CA SER A 177 5.22 -25.80 -12.97
C SER A 177 6.23 -25.30 -11.94
N ALA A 178 7.43 -24.95 -12.39
CA ALA A 178 8.47 -24.40 -11.52
C ALA A 178 8.05 -23.05 -10.92
N ALA A 179 7.35 -22.20 -11.68
CA ALA A 179 6.85 -20.91 -11.18
C ALA A 179 5.78 -21.10 -10.09
N ILE A 180 4.84 -22.04 -10.29
CA ILE A 180 3.83 -22.39 -9.29
C ILE A 180 4.47 -22.95 -8.02
N GLU A 181 5.41 -23.90 -8.17
CA GLU A 181 6.06 -24.55 -7.03
C GLU A 181 6.94 -23.59 -6.22
N SER A 182 7.70 -22.72 -6.88
CA SER A 182 8.63 -21.83 -6.20
C SER A 182 7.93 -20.61 -5.60
N VAL A 183 7.12 -19.92 -6.41
CA VAL A 183 6.62 -18.56 -6.14
C VAL A 183 5.11 -18.52 -5.87
N GLY A 184 4.37 -19.59 -6.13
CA GLY A 184 2.94 -19.67 -5.86
C GLY A 184 2.59 -19.59 -4.37
N ILE A 185 1.27 -19.57 -4.08
CA ILE A 185 0.75 -19.57 -2.71
C ILE A 185 1.17 -20.87 -2.01
N LYS A 186 1.67 -20.73 -0.78
CA LYS A 186 1.96 -21.86 0.12
C LYS A 186 1.26 -21.65 1.47
N PRO A 187 0.75 -22.72 2.10
CA PRO A 187 0.20 -22.63 3.45
C PRO A 187 1.18 -21.96 4.43
N LYS A 188 0.63 -21.17 5.36
CA LYS A 188 1.39 -20.45 6.40
C LYS A 188 2.41 -19.42 5.88
N THR A 189 2.47 -19.18 4.58
CA THR A 189 3.38 -18.19 3.98
C THR A 189 2.57 -16.98 3.54
N ASP A 190 3.00 -15.78 3.94
CA ASP A 190 2.36 -14.54 3.52
C ASP A 190 2.52 -14.38 1.99
N PHE A 191 1.51 -13.87 1.33
CA PHE A 191 1.52 -13.67 -0.12
C PHE A 191 0.98 -12.30 -0.50
N ILE A 192 1.45 -11.81 -1.64
CA ILE A 192 0.93 -10.64 -2.30
C ILE A 192 -0.18 -11.08 -3.25
N LEU A 193 -1.37 -10.52 -3.06
CA LEU A 193 -2.47 -10.65 -4.01
C LEU A 193 -2.44 -9.45 -4.97
N VAL A 194 -2.27 -9.76 -6.26
CA VAL A 194 -2.36 -8.83 -7.38
C VAL A 194 -3.75 -8.93 -7.97
N ALA A 195 -4.51 -7.84 -7.94
CA ALA A 195 -5.83 -7.74 -8.53
C ALA A 195 -5.86 -6.64 -9.59
N ILE A 196 -6.27 -6.98 -10.81
CA ILE A 196 -6.36 -6.04 -11.94
C ILE A 196 -7.81 -6.04 -12.44
N GLY A 197 -8.47 -4.89 -12.40
CA GLY A 197 -9.90 -4.80 -12.71
C GLY A 197 -10.45 -3.39 -12.56
N ASN A 198 -11.79 -3.27 -12.48
CA ASN A 198 -12.44 -1.99 -12.22
C ASN A 198 -12.46 -1.64 -10.73
N LYS A 199 -12.58 -0.34 -10.42
CA LYS A 199 -12.57 0.18 -9.04
C LYS A 199 -13.57 -0.52 -8.13
N THR A 200 -14.81 -0.70 -8.59
CA THR A 200 -15.90 -1.27 -7.80
C THR A 200 -15.57 -2.68 -7.31
N ASN A 201 -15.08 -3.54 -8.21
CA ASN A 201 -14.69 -4.91 -7.88
C ASN A 201 -13.46 -4.93 -6.96
N LEU A 202 -12.47 -4.06 -7.20
CA LEU A 202 -11.27 -3.97 -6.37
C LEU A 202 -11.60 -3.52 -4.94
N ASP A 203 -12.47 -2.52 -4.80
CA ASP A 203 -12.92 -2.02 -3.49
C ASP A 203 -13.74 -3.09 -2.74
N SER A 204 -14.61 -3.85 -3.44
CA SER A 204 -15.33 -4.98 -2.86
C SER A 204 -14.39 -6.08 -2.37
N LEU A 205 -13.44 -6.49 -3.22
CA LEU A 205 -12.42 -7.48 -2.88
C LEU A 205 -11.60 -7.05 -1.66
N TYR A 206 -11.21 -5.77 -1.59
CA TYR A 206 -10.45 -5.27 -0.45
C TYR A 206 -11.26 -5.30 0.85
N LYS A 207 -12.53 -4.88 0.81
CA LYS A 207 -13.40 -4.90 1.99
C LYS A 207 -13.49 -6.31 2.59
N GLU A 208 -13.70 -7.31 1.73
CA GLU A 208 -13.77 -8.72 2.12
C GLU A 208 -12.46 -9.24 2.75
N LEU A 209 -11.31 -8.86 2.19
CA LEU A 209 -10.00 -9.39 2.62
C LEU A 209 -9.31 -8.53 3.68
N SER A 210 -9.87 -7.37 4.02
CA SER A 210 -9.20 -6.34 4.84
C SER A 210 -8.76 -6.84 6.22
N SER A 211 -9.51 -7.76 6.84
CA SER A 211 -9.18 -8.37 8.13
C SER A 211 -7.95 -9.29 8.08
N GLN A 212 -7.66 -9.88 6.92
CA GLN A 212 -6.51 -10.76 6.69
C GLN A 212 -5.28 -10.00 6.18
N CYS A 213 -5.45 -8.72 5.83
CA CYS A 213 -4.39 -7.90 5.27
C CYS A 213 -3.40 -7.44 6.35
N VAL A 214 -2.12 -7.63 6.04
CA VAL A 214 -0.98 -7.11 6.80
C VAL A 214 -0.33 -5.97 6.04
N SER A 215 0.57 -5.26 6.70
CA SER A 215 1.38 -4.21 6.08
C SER A 215 2.15 -4.75 4.88
N LEU A 216 2.10 -4.04 3.75
CA LEU A 216 2.84 -4.39 2.55
C LEU A 216 4.35 -4.34 2.80
N PHE A 217 5.07 -5.33 2.27
CA PHE A 217 6.54 -5.41 2.31
C PHE A 217 7.10 -5.35 3.73
N SER A 218 6.40 -5.96 4.68
CA SER A 218 6.76 -5.96 6.10
C SER A 218 8.07 -6.69 6.42
N LYS A 219 8.57 -7.51 5.50
CA LYS A 219 9.80 -8.31 5.66
C LYS A 219 10.83 -7.92 4.62
N ASN A 220 12.10 -7.86 5.02
CA ASN A 220 13.21 -7.72 4.10
C ASN A 220 13.57 -9.10 3.51
N ASN A 221 13.31 -9.28 2.21
CA ASN A 221 13.54 -10.53 1.50
C ASN A 221 14.83 -10.56 0.67
N GLU A 222 15.69 -9.54 0.80
CA GLU A 222 16.89 -9.37 -0.03
C GLU A 222 17.81 -10.61 0.00
N SER A 223 18.14 -11.12 1.19
CA SER A 223 19.02 -12.29 1.33
C SER A 223 18.40 -13.55 0.72
N PHE A 224 17.09 -13.76 0.95
CA PHE A 224 16.34 -14.86 0.38
C PHE A 224 16.38 -14.81 -1.15
N LEU A 225 16.05 -13.67 -1.75
CA LEU A 225 16.04 -13.47 -3.19
C LEU A 225 17.41 -13.72 -3.82
N LYS A 226 18.49 -13.18 -3.22
CA LYS A 226 19.86 -13.42 -3.69
C LYS A 226 20.20 -14.90 -3.70
N LYS A 227 19.84 -15.64 -2.64
CA LYS A 227 20.08 -17.08 -2.54
C LYS A 227 19.24 -17.87 -3.55
N SER A 228 17.94 -17.60 -3.62
CA SER A 228 16.98 -18.29 -4.49
C SER A 228 17.35 -18.14 -5.97
N PHE A 229 17.81 -16.96 -6.38
CA PHE A 229 18.18 -16.67 -7.77
C PHE A 229 19.68 -16.71 -8.06
N LYS A 230 20.49 -17.19 -7.10
CA LYS A 230 21.95 -17.34 -7.23
C LYS A 230 22.63 -16.04 -7.67
N ILE A 231 22.18 -14.90 -7.12
CA ILE A 231 22.75 -13.58 -7.42
C ILE A 231 23.96 -13.35 -6.53
N SER A 232 25.14 -13.31 -7.16
CA SER A 232 26.43 -13.12 -6.50
C SER A 232 26.71 -11.65 -6.18
N LYS A 233 27.63 -11.41 -5.24
CA LYS A 233 28.15 -10.06 -4.96
C LYS A 233 28.78 -9.42 -6.20
N LYS A 234 29.56 -10.18 -6.98
CA LYS A 234 30.18 -9.70 -8.23
C LYS A 234 29.15 -9.16 -9.22
N GLN A 235 27.99 -9.81 -9.35
CA GLN A 235 26.90 -9.32 -10.19
C GLN A 235 26.32 -8.01 -9.64
N LEU A 236 26.06 -7.93 -8.34
CA LEU A 236 25.55 -6.69 -7.72
C LEU A 236 26.51 -5.51 -7.90
N ASP A 237 27.81 -5.74 -7.64
CA ASP A 237 28.85 -4.71 -7.73
C ASP A 237 29.09 -4.24 -9.18
N SER A 238 28.68 -5.04 -10.17
CA SER A 238 28.79 -4.67 -11.61
C SER A 238 27.65 -3.78 -12.12
N VAL A 239 26.56 -3.62 -11.35
CA VAL A 239 25.41 -2.81 -11.75
C VAL A 239 25.55 -1.40 -11.19
N TYR A 240 25.72 -0.43 -12.09
CA TYR A 240 25.78 0.99 -11.73
C TYR A 240 24.38 1.55 -11.44
N SER A 241 23.86 1.25 -10.25
CA SER A 241 22.52 1.67 -9.80
C SER A 241 22.46 1.83 -8.28
N LYS A 242 21.53 2.65 -7.80
CA LYS A 242 21.18 2.73 -6.37
C LYS A 242 20.40 1.50 -5.87
N THR A 243 19.83 0.73 -6.79
CA THR A 243 18.99 -0.46 -6.51
C THR A 243 19.43 -1.68 -7.34
N PRO A 244 20.70 -2.12 -7.22
CA PRO A 244 21.28 -3.10 -8.15
C PRO A 244 20.57 -4.46 -8.12
N LEU A 245 20.10 -4.92 -6.96
CA LEU A 245 19.34 -6.17 -6.88
C LEU A 245 17.99 -6.06 -7.61
N GLU A 246 17.29 -4.95 -7.46
CA GLU A 246 16.01 -4.73 -8.15
C GLU A 246 16.21 -4.77 -9.66
N ASP A 247 17.24 -4.09 -10.16
CA ASP A 247 17.50 -4.02 -11.59
C ASP A 247 17.90 -5.40 -12.15
N ILE A 248 18.71 -6.18 -11.45
CA ILE A 248 19.04 -7.56 -11.85
C ILE A 248 17.81 -8.46 -11.90
N LEU A 249 16.93 -8.38 -10.90
CA LEU A 249 15.70 -9.19 -10.86
C LEU A 249 14.78 -8.84 -12.04
N VAL A 250 14.62 -7.54 -12.32
CA VAL A 250 13.77 -7.05 -13.41
C VAL A 250 14.38 -7.38 -14.78
N GLU A 251 15.69 -7.23 -14.94
CA GLU A 251 16.41 -7.61 -16.16
C GLU A 251 16.24 -9.11 -16.43
N LYS A 252 16.50 -9.96 -15.42
CA LYS A 252 16.29 -11.42 -15.53
C LYS A 252 14.85 -11.78 -15.92
N ALA A 253 13.86 -11.04 -15.43
CA ALA A 253 12.46 -11.25 -15.78
C ALA A 253 12.12 -10.76 -17.20
N ALA A 254 12.81 -9.74 -17.70
CA ALA A 254 12.62 -9.17 -19.03
C ALA A 254 13.22 -10.06 -20.12
N VAL A 255 14.42 -10.62 -19.90
CA VAL A 255 15.12 -11.50 -20.85
C VAL A 255 14.54 -12.92 -20.93
N LEU A 256 13.44 -13.20 -20.23
CA LEU A 256 12.67 -14.42 -20.43
C LEU A 256 11.93 -14.44 -21.78
N LEU A 257 11.94 -13.38 -22.57
CA LEU A 257 11.36 -13.41 -23.92
C LEU A 257 12.33 -14.11 -24.87
#